data_AF-A0A1C5CNH7-F1
#
_entry.id   AF-A0A1C5CNH7-F1
#
_cell.length_a   1.000
_cell.length_b   1.000
_cell.length_c   1.000
_cell.angle_alpha   90.00
_cell.angle_beta   90.00
_cell.angle_gamma   90.00
#
_symmetry.space_group_name_H-M   'P 1'
#
loop_
_entity.id
_entity.type
_entity.pdbx_description
1 polymer ?
#
loop_
_entity_poly.entity_id
_entity_poly.type
_entity_poly.pdbx_seq_one_letter_code
_entity_poly.pdbx_strand_id
1 'polypeptide(L)'
;MSGVKVPDSPGSTRRFALCTGAAAGVLMAVRLFVPSPVGMADNGDGFRRMCSLDIVTRVPPGVEQWLAYAHFTYAPAPRDGCDPAQVYPSSGNWLLRAAEPLHGLLGLPGTLDLRALAVLFCLLIAGAFAVFAAALGGGVLRRTLVCAALFVVVGDSTFAGYAASPYGELAGLTGMVWALAGAVHLGGTPVARLLGLAAFTAGAVVAVASKTQSATMAVPFVIVLCLTRVPVGRWAAGWRGRAAPLLAAVLIIGAAVTEVAAQPGQYRRINPTEMIFVGLLAHSDDPRAAAVDLGLPTDFARYEGRSWWVEEPPQSDPRWERYEDRMTYGTIASFLVTHPGVTARIAYHALDDFGAARPDYLGSYPVDAALPPGAQEKRLALFSMLVRDIGGGLMLTIVTLLGIAAVPWWRRTSDPRRRAFVATVLCAAALTWAQFLTAVYGEAIENTKHLVFAVLAGGLTLVLAAAAATTAGAGRPVDPGREGGAGRPDFRREAGAGQRDFASSSGTAEACEGRAASALRRVLAHDPRPRRWRASARQVASE
;
A
#
# COMPACT_ATOMS: atom_id res chain seq x y z
N MET A 1 36.19 -16.19 -20.78
CA MET A 1 36.17 -16.94 -19.50
C MET A 1 34.75 -16.98 -18.96
N SER A 2 34.01 -18.01 -19.36
CA SER A 2 32.62 -18.24 -19.00
C SER A 2 32.55 -18.94 -17.64
N GLY A 3 32.31 -18.15 -16.58
CA GLY A 3 32.11 -18.69 -15.23
C GLY A 3 30.88 -19.58 -15.18
N VAL A 4 31.10 -20.87 -14.95
CA VAL A 4 30.05 -21.85 -14.67
C VAL A 4 29.33 -21.40 -13.40
N LYS A 5 28.06 -21.00 -13.56
CA LYS A 5 27.20 -20.60 -12.44
C LYS A 5 26.80 -21.87 -11.68
N VAL A 6 27.50 -22.17 -10.59
CA VAL A 6 27.13 -23.25 -9.68
C VAL A 6 25.70 -22.94 -9.17
N PRO A 7 24.74 -23.85 -9.34
CA PRO A 7 23.40 -23.64 -8.79
C PRO A 7 23.48 -23.59 -7.25
N ASP A 8 22.89 -22.56 -6.66
CA ASP A 8 22.84 -22.38 -5.21
C ASP A 8 22.24 -23.62 -4.53
N SER A 9 22.97 -24.19 -3.56
CA SER A 9 22.47 -25.32 -2.80
C SER A 9 21.22 -24.92 -1.99
N PRO A 10 20.22 -25.81 -1.80
CA PRO A 10 18.99 -25.48 -1.05
C PRO A 10 19.26 -24.90 0.35
N GLY A 11 20.34 -25.35 0.99
CA GLY A 11 20.79 -24.83 2.30
C GLY A 11 21.24 -23.38 2.26
N SER A 12 21.91 -22.94 1.19
CA SER A 12 22.37 -21.55 1.04
C SER A 12 21.20 -20.58 0.88
N THR A 13 20.18 -20.95 0.10
CA THR A 13 18.98 -20.14 -0.11
C THR A 13 18.18 -19.94 1.16
N ARG A 14 18.00 -20.99 1.97
CA ARG A 14 17.31 -20.92 3.26
C ARG A 14 18.06 -20.04 4.25
N ARG A 15 19.40 -20.19 4.34
CA ARG A 15 20.23 -19.35 5.22
C ARG A 15 20.14 -17.88 4.83
N PHE A 16 20.25 -17.57 3.53
CA PHE A 16 20.10 -16.20 3.03
C PHE A 16 18.74 -15.60 3.43
N ALA A 17 17.65 -16.35 3.22
CA ALA A 17 16.31 -15.88 3.54
C ALA A 17 16.15 -15.56 5.04
N LEU A 18 16.60 -16.45 5.92
CA LEU A 18 16.54 -16.24 7.37
C LEU A 18 17.43 -15.07 7.81
N CYS A 19 18.65 -14.96 7.30
CA CYS A 19 19.55 -13.84 7.62
C CYS A 19 18.97 -12.50 7.14
N THR A 20 18.36 -12.49 5.94
CA THR A 20 17.73 -11.29 5.38
C THR A 20 16.51 -10.86 6.21
N GLY A 21 15.66 -11.82 6.60
CA GLY A 21 14.54 -11.54 7.49
C GLY A 21 14.98 -10.99 8.84
N ALA A 22 15.95 -11.64 9.48
CA ALA A 22 16.51 -11.18 10.76
C ALA A 22 17.12 -9.77 10.63
N ALA A 23 17.92 -9.52 9.59
CA ALA A 23 18.50 -8.22 9.33
C ALA A 23 17.43 -7.14 9.12
N ALA A 24 16.39 -7.42 8.33
CA ALA A 24 15.29 -6.48 8.11
C ALA A 24 14.53 -6.17 9.41
N GLY A 25 14.27 -7.17 10.25
CA GLY A 25 13.64 -6.98 11.56
C GLY A 25 14.48 -6.12 12.50
N VAL A 26 15.78 -6.39 12.59
CA VAL A 26 16.72 -5.61 13.43
C VAL A 26 16.84 -4.18 12.91
N LEU A 27 17.02 -4.00 11.60
CA LEU A 27 17.11 -2.66 11.00
C LEU A 27 15.82 -1.87 11.21
N MET A 28 14.65 -2.51 11.11
CA MET A 28 13.37 -1.88 11.41
C MET A 28 13.27 -1.48 12.88
N ALA A 29 13.69 -2.35 13.80
CA ALA A 29 13.70 -2.05 15.23
C ALA A 29 14.63 -0.88 15.56
N VAL A 30 15.87 -0.88 15.05
CA VAL A 30 16.82 0.23 15.23
C VAL A 30 16.21 1.53 14.71
N ARG A 31 15.62 1.49 13.52
CA ARG A 31 14.96 2.64 12.90
C ARG A 31 13.78 3.16 13.73
N LEU A 32 12.97 2.27 14.33
CA LEU A 32 11.78 2.67 15.11
C LEU A 32 12.13 3.14 16.51
N PHE A 33 13.15 2.57 17.16
CA PHE A 33 13.42 2.81 18.58
C PHE A 33 14.64 3.68 18.88
N VAL A 34 15.59 3.85 17.95
CA VAL A 34 16.86 4.55 18.21
C VAL A 34 16.94 5.88 17.43
N PRO A 35 17.32 7.01 18.06
CA PRO A 35 17.62 7.20 19.51
C PRO A 35 16.39 7.30 20.41
N SER A 36 15.22 7.47 19.82
CA SER A 36 13.92 7.57 20.51
C SER A 36 12.87 6.76 19.75
N PRO A 37 11.86 6.18 20.41
CA PRO A 37 10.71 5.63 19.73
C PRO A 37 10.05 6.67 18.81
N VAL A 38 9.60 6.22 17.64
CA VAL A 38 8.81 7.02 16.70
C VAL A 38 7.50 6.32 16.38
N GLY A 39 6.45 7.13 16.25
CA GLY A 39 5.13 6.74 15.77
C GLY A 39 4.54 7.88 14.95
N MET A 40 3.23 8.04 15.03
CA MET A 40 2.49 9.19 14.54
C MET A 40 1.46 9.59 15.58
N ALA A 41 1.36 10.89 15.81
CA ALA A 41 0.34 11.51 16.64
C ALA A 41 -1.05 11.11 16.16
N ASP A 42 -1.97 10.98 17.09
CA ASP A 42 -3.37 10.68 16.76
C ASP A 42 -4.06 11.94 16.23
N ASN A 43 -4.90 11.78 15.21
CA ASN A 43 -5.72 12.83 14.62
C ASN A 43 -7.20 12.66 14.96
N GLY A 44 -7.52 11.84 15.96
CA GLY A 44 -8.87 11.48 16.37
C GLY A 44 -9.35 10.13 15.83
N ASP A 45 -8.69 9.57 14.81
CA ASP A 45 -9.04 8.25 14.24
C ASP A 45 -8.66 7.11 15.18
N GLY A 46 -7.62 7.28 16.00
CA GLY A 46 -7.11 6.23 16.87
C GLY A 46 -8.01 5.92 18.06
N PHE A 47 -8.65 6.93 18.64
CA PHE A 47 -9.50 6.83 19.82
C PHE A 47 -10.57 5.72 19.71
N ARG A 48 -11.35 5.70 18.64
CA ARG A 48 -12.39 4.68 18.39
C ARG A 48 -11.86 3.24 18.35
N ARG A 49 -10.62 3.05 17.89
CA ARG A 49 -9.97 1.74 17.87
C ARG A 49 -9.51 1.35 19.27
N MET A 50 -8.90 2.28 20.00
CA MET A 50 -8.44 2.03 21.36
C MET A 50 -9.63 1.77 22.30
N CYS A 51 -10.75 2.45 22.09
CA CYS A 51 -11.99 2.21 22.83
C CYS A 51 -12.60 0.84 22.64
N SER A 52 -12.38 0.17 21.50
CA SER A 52 -12.83 -1.22 21.32
C SER A 52 -12.05 -2.25 22.16
N LEU A 53 -10.99 -1.80 22.84
CA LEU A 53 -10.23 -2.55 23.84
C LEU A 53 -10.40 -1.95 25.24
N ASP A 54 -11.38 -1.06 25.44
CA ASP A 54 -11.66 -0.36 26.70
C ASP A 54 -10.43 0.39 27.26
N ILE A 55 -9.63 0.99 26.37
CA ILE A 55 -8.44 1.77 26.74
C ILE A 55 -8.43 3.15 26.09
N VAL A 56 -7.86 4.13 26.80
CA VAL A 56 -7.70 5.52 26.36
C VAL A 56 -6.25 5.97 26.48
N THR A 57 -5.86 6.96 25.67
CA THR A 57 -4.51 7.51 25.66
C THR A 57 -4.17 8.13 27.01
N ARG A 58 -2.97 7.85 27.53
CA ARG A 58 -2.45 8.54 28.73
C ARG A 58 -1.65 9.77 28.31
N VAL A 59 -2.29 10.94 28.40
CA VAL A 59 -1.67 12.21 28.03
C VAL A 59 -1.00 12.86 29.26
N PRO A 60 0.27 13.28 29.19
CA PRO A 60 0.90 14.04 30.26
C PRO A 60 0.20 15.39 30.52
N PRO A 61 0.17 15.90 31.76
CA PRO A 61 -0.44 17.19 32.06
C PRO A 61 0.17 18.34 31.22
N GLY A 62 -0.68 19.19 30.64
CA GLY A 62 -0.27 20.34 29.84
C GLY A 62 0.25 20.01 28.43
N VAL A 63 0.07 18.76 27.97
CA VAL A 63 0.44 18.31 26.63
C VAL A 63 -0.83 18.09 25.80
N GLU A 64 -0.80 18.51 24.54
CA GLU A 64 -1.87 18.24 23.58
C GLU A 64 -1.98 16.74 23.25
N GLN A 65 -3.20 16.23 23.25
CA GLN A 65 -3.49 14.83 22.92
C GLN A 65 -3.31 14.54 21.43
N TRP A 66 -3.68 15.50 20.58
CA TRP A 66 -3.81 15.29 19.14
C TRP A 66 -2.67 15.97 18.38
N LEU A 67 -2.30 15.37 17.24
CA LEU A 67 -1.48 15.94 16.15
C LEU A 67 -0.02 16.30 16.48
N ALA A 68 0.26 16.89 17.64
CA ALA A 68 1.54 17.42 18.02
C ALA A 68 2.57 16.32 18.37
N TYR A 69 2.17 15.32 19.15
CA TYR A 69 3.07 14.32 19.71
C TYR A 69 2.52 12.89 19.58
N ALA A 70 3.41 11.93 19.39
CA ALA A 70 3.06 10.52 19.40
C ALA A 70 2.97 10.01 20.84
N HIS A 71 1.77 9.59 21.24
CA HIS A 71 1.51 9.02 22.56
C HIS A 71 1.50 7.49 22.48
N PHE A 72 2.36 6.83 23.25
CA PHE A 72 2.52 5.37 23.17
C PHE A 72 1.74 4.62 24.24
N THR A 73 1.46 5.24 25.39
CA THR A 73 0.94 4.54 26.57
C THR A 73 -0.56 4.75 26.70
N TYR A 74 -1.28 3.65 26.93
CA TYR A 74 -2.73 3.62 27.09
C TYR A 74 -3.10 2.98 28.42
N ALA A 75 -4.20 3.43 29.01
CA ALA A 75 -4.71 2.99 30.31
C ALA A 75 -6.20 2.61 30.19
N PRO A 76 -6.78 1.88 31.17
CA PRO A 76 -8.18 1.51 31.13
C PRO A 76 -9.06 2.75 31.01
N ALA A 77 -10.05 2.70 30.15
CA ALA A 77 -11.04 3.76 29.99
C ALA A 77 -11.82 3.94 31.32
N PRO A 78 -12.09 5.18 31.74
CA PRO A 78 -13.15 5.45 32.73
C PRO A 78 -14.49 4.87 32.27
N ARG A 79 -15.45 4.67 33.19
CA ARG A 79 -16.74 4.03 32.89
C ARG A 79 -17.50 4.61 31.69
N ASP A 80 -17.39 5.92 31.47
CA ASP A 80 -18.02 6.64 30.35
C ASP A 80 -16.99 7.17 29.34
N GLY A 81 -15.75 6.68 29.42
CA GLY A 81 -14.63 7.14 28.59
C GLY A 81 -14.63 6.57 27.17
N CYS A 82 -15.47 5.56 26.90
CA CYS A 82 -15.63 4.95 25.59
C CYS A 82 -17.10 4.75 25.25
N ASP A 83 -17.53 5.28 24.11
CA ASP A 83 -18.87 5.09 23.59
C ASP A 83 -18.93 3.78 22.78
N PRO A 84 -19.75 2.79 23.20
CA PRO A 84 -19.94 1.53 22.47
C PRO A 84 -20.41 1.74 21.01
N ALA A 85 -21.11 2.83 20.71
CA ALA A 85 -21.57 3.16 19.37
C ALA A 85 -20.42 3.59 18.43
N GLN A 86 -19.25 3.91 18.99
CA GLN A 86 -18.06 4.30 18.24
C GLN A 86 -17.04 3.18 18.07
N VAL A 87 -17.29 2.00 18.66
CA VAL A 87 -16.41 0.84 18.54
C VAL A 87 -16.27 0.41 17.08
N TYR A 88 -15.02 0.38 16.60
CA TYR A 88 -14.70 0.03 15.22
C TYR A 88 -13.92 -1.31 15.19
N PRO A 89 -14.60 -2.46 14.98
CA PRO A 89 -13.91 -3.74 14.86
C PRO A 89 -13.12 -3.78 13.55
N SER A 90 -11.81 -4.07 13.65
CA SER A 90 -10.92 -4.18 12.48
C SER A 90 -9.79 -5.17 12.75
N SER A 91 -9.08 -5.57 11.70
CA SER A 91 -7.83 -6.34 11.83
C SER A 91 -6.72 -5.57 12.57
N GLY A 92 -6.83 -4.24 12.67
CA GLY A 92 -5.99 -3.43 13.57
C GLY A 92 -6.12 -3.86 15.02
N ASN A 93 -7.33 -4.24 15.46
CA ASN A 93 -7.55 -4.77 16.81
C ASN A 93 -6.91 -6.14 17.02
N TRP A 94 -6.84 -6.96 15.97
CA TRP A 94 -6.16 -8.25 16.05
C TRP A 94 -4.66 -8.06 16.29
N LEU A 95 -4.05 -7.07 15.64
CA LEU A 95 -2.63 -6.75 15.88
C LEU A 95 -2.39 -6.16 17.27
N LEU A 96 -3.28 -5.28 17.76
CA LEU A 96 -3.19 -4.75 19.12
C LEU A 96 -3.27 -5.88 20.16
N ARG A 97 -4.24 -6.80 20.04
CA ARG A 97 -4.36 -7.96 20.92
C ARG A 97 -3.15 -8.91 20.82
N ALA A 98 -2.63 -9.12 19.61
CA ALA A 98 -1.42 -9.91 19.41
C ALA A 98 -0.15 -9.25 20.01
N ALA A 99 -0.17 -7.95 20.27
CA ALA A 99 0.93 -7.22 20.90
C ALA A 99 0.88 -7.26 22.44
N GLU A 100 -0.26 -7.60 23.06
CA GLU A 100 -0.40 -7.68 24.53
C GLU A 100 0.63 -8.61 25.22
N PRO A 101 0.93 -9.83 24.69
CA PRO A 101 1.96 -10.67 25.29
C PRO A 101 3.35 -10.03 25.25
N LEU A 102 3.65 -9.29 24.17
CA LEU A 102 4.91 -8.56 24.02
C LEU A 102 4.97 -7.38 24.99
N HIS A 103 3.86 -6.68 25.19
CA HIS A 103 3.76 -5.61 26.19
C HIS A 103 4.13 -6.14 27.59
N GLY A 104 3.54 -7.28 28.00
CA GLY A 104 3.85 -7.92 29.28
C GLY A 104 5.32 -8.39 29.37
N LEU A 105 5.84 -9.02 28.31
CA LEU A 105 7.23 -9.49 28.27
C LEU A 105 8.26 -8.35 28.37
N LEU A 106 7.95 -7.19 27.78
CA LEU A 106 8.84 -6.03 27.75
C LEU A 106 8.72 -5.14 29.01
N GLY A 107 7.77 -5.42 29.91
CA GLY A 107 7.54 -4.63 31.12
C GLY A 107 7.18 -3.17 30.82
N LEU A 108 6.44 -2.94 29.72
CA LEU A 108 6.06 -1.59 29.30
C LEU A 108 4.95 -1.02 30.19
N PRO A 109 4.85 0.32 30.34
CA PRO A 109 3.87 0.96 31.21
C PRO A 109 2.44 0.90 30.63
N GLY A 110 1.45 1.09 31.51
CA GLY A 110 0.03 1.15 31.14
C GLY A 110 -0.61 -0.23 30.97
N THR A 111 -1.78 -0.27 30.35
CA THR A 111 -2.47 -1.52 29.97
C THR A 111 -2.01 -2.01 28.60
N LEU A 112 -1.70 -1.07 27.72
CA LEU A 112 -1.11 -1.34 26.42
C LEU A 112 -0.15 -0.20 26.08
N ASP A 113 0.99 -0.57 25.48
CA ASP A 113 1.95 0.39 24.97
C ASP A 113 2.25 0.08 23.51
N LEU A 114 2.06 1.07 22.63
CA LEU A 114 2.22 0.91 21.18
C LEU A 114 3.66 0.59 20.76
N ARG A 115 4.66 0.73 21.64
CA ARG A 115 6.00 0.18 21.38
C ARG A 115 5.99 -1.34 21.26
N ALA A 116 5.11 -2.04 21.99
CA ALA A 116 4.92 -3.48 21.81
C ALA A 116 4.37 -3.82 20.43
N LEU A 117 3.43 -3.02 19.92
CA LEU A 117 2.90 -3.14 18.56
C LEU A 117 4.00 -2.92 17.52
N ALA A 118 4.90 -1.96 17.73
CA ALA A 118 6.05 -1.75 16.87
C ALA A 118 7.04 -2.93 16.89
N VAL A 119 7.23 -3.59 18.03
CA VAL A 119 8.01 -4.84 18.11
C VAL A 119 7.32 -5.96 17.32
N LEU A 120 6.01 -6.13 17.47
CA LEU A 120 5.23 -7.09 16.67
C LEU A 120 5.41 -6.82 15.17
N PHE A 121 5.31 -5.56 14.75
CA PHE A 121 5.53 -5.15 13.37
C PHE A 121 6.94 -5.54 12.88
N CYS A 122 7.99 -5.30 13.68
CA CYS A 122 9.36 -5.71 13.32
C CYS A 122 9.46 -7.24 13.08
N LEU A 123 8.80 -8.05 13.91
CA LEU A 123 8.76 -9.51 13.75
C LEU A 123 7.99 -9.94 12.50
N LEU A 124 6.86 -9.29 12.22
CA LEU A 124 6.06 -9.55 11.02
C LEU A 124 6.83 -9.17 9.74
N ILE A 125 7.52 -8.03 9.74
CA ILE A 125 8.38 -7.61 8.63
C ILE A 125 9.56 -8.57 8.45
N ALA A 126 10.20 -9.03 9.53
CA ALA A 126 11.25 -10.04 9.45
C ALA A 126 10.77 -11.32 8.77
N GLY A 127 9.58 -11.80 9.14
CA GLY A 127 8.93 -12.95 8.52
C GLY A 127 8.63 -12.73 7.04
N ALA A 128 8.01 -11.60 6.69
CA ALA A 128 7.68 -11.28 5.30
C ALA A 128 8.94 -11.16 4.42
N PHE A 129 10.01 -10.57 4.93
CA PHE A 129 11.29 -10.48 4.23
C PHE A 129 11.94 -11.85 4.03
N ALA A 130 11.89 -12.73 5.04
CA ALA A 130 12.37 -14.10 4.89
C ALA A 130 11.57 -14.87 3.82
N VAL A 131 10.25 -14.75 3.84
CA VAL A 131 9.36 -15.36 2.83
C VAL A 131 9.70 -14.82 1.44
N PHE A 132 9.76 -13.51 1.26
CA PHE A 132 10.08 -12.89 -0.03
C PHE A 132 11.48 -13.28 -0.53
N ALA A 133 12.50 -13.19 0.33
CA ALA A 133 13.89 -13.52 0.01
C ALA A 133 14.10 -15.00 -0.37
N ALA A 134 13.24 -15.90 0.14
CA ALA A 134 13.25 -17.31 -0.22
C ALA A 134 12.73 -17.57 -1.65
N ALA A 135 11.90 -16.68 -2.20
CA ALA A 135 11.40 -16.77 -3.57
C ALA A 135 12.40 -16.22 -4.61
N LEU A 136 13.33 -15.36 -4.19
CA LEU A 136 14.30 -14.73 -5.09
C LEU A 136 15.33 -15.74 -5.59
N GLY A 137 15.50 -15.79 -6.92
CA GLY A 137 16.58 -16.53 -7.56
C GLY A 137 17.85 -15.69 -7.75
N GLY A 138 18.91 -16.36 -8.22
CA GLY A 138 20.19 -15.78 -8.67
C GLY A 138 21.15 -15.37 -7.55
N GLY A 139 22.25 -14.71 -7.94
CA GLY A 139 23.38 -14.47 -7.03
C GLY A 139 23.04 -13.57 -5.84
N VAL A 140 23.78 -13.77 -4.74
CA VAL A 140 23.59 -13.09 -3.45
C VAL A 140 23.49 -11.58 -3.59
N LEU A 141 24.41 -10.92 -4.30
CA LEU A 141 24.39 -9.47 -4.51
C LEU A 141 23.04 -8.98 -5.03
N ARG A 142 22.49 -9.66 -6.03
CA ARG A 142 21.22 -9.29 -6.65
C ARG A 142 20.05 -9.46 -5.69
N ARG A 143 20.02 -10.58 -4.96
CA ARG A 143 19.00 -10.84 -3.94
C ARG A 143 19.06 -9.78 -2.85
N THR A 144 20.27 -9.44 -2.40
CA THR A 144 20.51 -8.37 -1.42
C THR A 144 20.02 -7.02 -1.94
N LEU A 145 20.31 -6.65 -3.19
CA LEU A 145 19.85 -5.38 -3.77
C LEU A 145 18.32 -5.30 -3.86
N VAL A 146 17.65 -6.38 -4.27
CA VAL A 146 16.18 -6.42 -4.33
C VAL A 146 15.57 -6.34 -2.92
N CYS A 147 16.13 -7.05 -1.94
CA CYS A 147 15.67 -6.96 -0.55
C CYS A 147 15.98 -5.59 0.08
N ALA A 148 17.11 -4.96 -0.26
CA ALA A 148 17.42 -3.61 0.17
C ALA A 148 16.43 -2.59 -0.42
N ALA A 149 16.08 -2.72 -1.70
CA ALA A 149 15.04 -1.89 -2.32
C ALA A 149 13.67 -2.10 -1.66
N LEU A 150 13.31 -3.35 -1.32
CA LEU A 150 12.11 -3.64 -0.54
C LEU A 150 12.15 -2.95 0.84
N PHE A 151 13.29 -2.98 1.53
CA PHE A 151 13.46 -2.33 2.83
C PHE A 151 13.36 -0.80 2.73
N VAL A 152 13.92 -0.21 1.68
CA VAL A 152 13.80 1.23 1.41
C VAL A 152 12.33 1.64 1.25
N VAL A 153 11.51 0.83 0.57
CA VAL A 153 10.08 1.10 0.42
C VAL A 153 9.34 0.85 1.74
N VAL A 154 9.39 -0.36 2.30
CA VAL A 154 8.59 -0.74 3.48
C VAL A 154 9.01 -0.01 4.75
N GLY A 155 10.31 0.27 4.90
CA GLY A 155 10.88 1.03 6.00
C GLY A 155 10.84 2.53 5.80
N ASP A 156 10.20 3.05 4.76
CA ASP A 156 10.06 4.50 4.62
C ASP A 156 9.22 5.10 5.76
N SER A 157 9.54 6.34 6.15
CA SER A 157 8.84 7.14 7.17
C SER A 157 7.36 7.34 6.92
N THR A 158 6.94 7.24 5.67
CA THR A 158 5.52 7.20 5.30
C THR A 158 4.79 6.00 5.87
N PHE A 159 5.44 4.83 6.00
CA PHE A 159 4.78 3.58 6.39
C PHE A 159 5.17 3.10 7.78
N ALA A 160 6.48 3.09 8.08
CA ALA A 160 6.98 2.57 9.34
C ALA A 160 6.49 3.40 10.55
N GLY A 161 6.17 4.68 10.36
CA GLY A 161 5.55 5.52 11.40
C GLY A 161 4.25 4.94 11.95
N TYR A 162 3.48 4.18 11.15
CA TYR A 162 2.25 3.54 11.61
C TYR A 162 2.49 2.44 12.67
N ALA A 163 3.72 1.91 12.80
CA ALA A 163 4.03 0.76 13.65
C ALA A 163 3.78 1.01 15.16
N ALA A 164 3.99 2.24 15.63
CA ALA A 164 3.74 2.66 17.01
C ALA A 164 2.62 3.72 17.07
N SER A 165 1.55 3.53 16.29
CA SER A 165 0.45 4.50 16.17
C SER A 165 -0.91 3.83 16.31
N PRO A 166 -1.95 4.54 16.77
CA PRO A 166 -3.28 3.96 17.01
C PRO A 166 -4.11 3.77 15.73
N TYR A 167 -3.46 3.49 14.60
CA TYR A 167 -4.04 3.51 13.25
C TYR A 167 -4.29 2.10 12.68
N GLY A 168 -5.30 1.97 11.82
CA GLY A 168 -5.69 0.68 11.21
C GLY A 168 -4.85 0.37 9.99
N GLU A 169 -4.31 1.43 9.41
CA GLU A 169 -3.38 1.45 8.30
C GLU A 169 -2.21 0.50 8.54
N LEU A 170 -1.71 0.36 9.78
CA LEU A 170 -0.65 -0.61 10.09
C LEU A 170 -1.03 -2.05 9.67
N ALA A 171 -2.26 -2.47 9.95
CA ALA A 171 -2.74 -3.80 9.58
C ALA A 171 -2.87 -3.92 8.06
N GLY A 172 -3.41 -2.89 7.39
CA GLY A 172 -3.51 -2.83 5.94
C GLY A 172 -2.15 -2.95 5.24
N LEU A 173 -1.17 -2.15 5.68
CA LEU A 173 0.20 -2.12 5.14
C LEU A 173 0.90 -3.47 5.38
N THR A 174 0.84 -3.99 6.60
CA THR A 174 1.49 -5.26 6.96
C THR A 174 0.87 -6.44 6.23
N GLY A 175 -0.46 -6.49 6.16
CA GLY A 175 -1.21 -7.50 5.43
C GLY A 175 -0.88 -7.51 3.94
N MET A 176 -0.77 -6.34 3.31
CA MET A 176 -0.40 -6.21 1.90
C MET A 176 1.02 -6.74 1.63
N VAL A 177 2.00 -6.41 2.49
CA VAL A 177 3.37 -6.92 2.35
C VAL A 177 3.40 -8.45 2.46
N TRP A 178 2.70 -9.03 3.43
CA TRP A 178 2.57 -10.49 3.56
C TRP A 178 1.84 -11.13 2.38
N ALA A 179 0.78 -10.49 1.88
CA ALA A 179 0.02 -10.98 0.74
C ALA A 179 0.95 -11.11 -0.47
N LEU A 180 1.65 -10.03 -0.83
CA LEU A 180 2.53 -10.01 -2.00
C LEU A 180 3.79 -10.88 -1.81
N ALA A 181 4.31 -11.00 -0.58
CA ALA A 181 5.39 -11.95 -0.27
C ALA A 181 4.94 -13.42 -0.42
N GLY A 182 3.69 -13.75 -0.09
CA GLY A 182 3.12 -15.07 -0.33
C GLY A 182 2.84 -15.35 -1.82
N ALA A 183 2.34 -14.34 -2.55
CA ALA A 183 1.96 -14.46 -3.96
C ALA A 183 3.11 -14.95 -4.86
N VAL A 184 4.34 -14.50 -4.61
CA VAL A 184 5.51 -14.88 -5.40
C VAL A 184 5.86 -16.37 -5.31
N HIS A 185 5.35 -17.08 -4.29
CA HIS A 185 5.54 -18.53 -4.13
C HIS A 185 4.50 -19.38 -4.86
N LEU A 186 3.45 -18.79 -5.44
CA LEU A 186 2.39 -19.51 -6.17
C LEU A 186 2.90 -20.21 -7.44
N GLY A 187 4.10 -19.85 -7.90
CA GLY A 187 4.85 -20.51 -8.97
C GLY A 187 5.80 -21.61 -8.51
N GLY A 188 5.95 -21.83 -7.20
CA GLY A 188 6.98 -22.69 -6.60
C GLY A 188 6.68 -24.18 -6.63
N THR A 189 7.37 -24.93 -5.77
CA THR A 189 7.08 -26.35 -5.48
C THR A 189 5.70 -26.49 -4.80
N PRO A 190 5.07 -27.68 -4.76
CA PRO A 190 3.76 -27.84 -4.12
C PRO A 190 3.69 -27.31 -2.69
N VAL A 191 4.72 -27.58 -1.87
CA VAL A 191 4.82 -27.05 -0.50
C VAL A 191 4.94 -25.53 -0.50
N ALA A 192 5.81 -24.96 -1.33
CA ALA A 192 5.96 -23.51 -1.43
C ALA A 192 4.67 -22.83 -1.89
N ARG A 193 3.92 -23.43 -2.83
CA ARG A 193 2.63 -22.90 -3.27
C ARG A 193 1.58 -22.93 -2.17
N LEU A 194 1.53 -24.00 -1.37
CA LEU A 194 0.56 -24.10 -0.27
C LEU A 194 0.89 -23.10 0.85
N LEU A 195 2.15 -23.00 1.26
CA LEU A 195 2.58 -22.02 2.26
C LEU A 195 2.44 -20.59 1.74
N GLY A 196 2.75 -20.37 0.46
CA GLY A 196 2.55 -19.10 -0.23
C GLY A 196 1.08 -18.69 -0.31
N LEU A 197 0.19 -19.64 -0.59
CA LEU A 197 -1.26 -19.42 -0.57
C LEU A 197 -1.75 -19.09 0.84
N ALA A 198 -1.26 -19.79 1.86
CA ALA A 198 -1.62 -19.51 3.25
C ALA A 198 -1.17 -18.10 3.67
N ALA A 199 0.09 -17.75 3.40
CA ALA A 199 0.62 -16.40 3.65
C ALA A 199 -0.13 -15.32 2.85
N PHE A 200 -0.42 -15.60 1.58
CA PHE A 200 -1.22 -14.72 0.73
C PHE A 200 -2.59 -14.45 1.33
N THR A 201 -3.30 -15.52 1.70
CA THR A 201 -4.67 -15.45 2.20
C THR A 201 -4.73 -14.75 3.56
N ALA A 202 -3.84 -15.11 4.48
CA ALA A 202 -3.76 -14.47 5.80
C ALA A 202 -3.43 -12.97 5.67
N GLY A 203 -2.43 -12.62 4.85
CA GLY A 203 -2.07 -11.22 4.58
C GLY A 203 -3.21 -10.45 3.94
N ALA A 204 -3.89 -11.03 2.93
CA ALA A 204 -5.00 -10.39 2.23
C ALA A 204 -6.22 -10.18 3.15
N VAL A 205 -6.55 -11.15 4.02
CA VAL A 205 -7.64 -11.01 5.00
C VAL A 205 -7.33 -9.88 5.99
N VAL A 206 -6.11 -9.85 6.55
CA VAL A 206 -5.69 -8.77 7.44
C VAL A 206 -5.72 -7.42 6.72
N ALA A 207 -5.27 -7.37 5.45
CA ALA A 207 -5.25 -6.13 4.68
C ALA A 207 -6.66 -5.59 4.41
N VAL A 208 -7.55 -6.45 3.91
CA VAL A 208 -8.93 -6.12 3.53
C VAL A 208 -9.76 -5.69 4.74
N ALA A 209 -9.59 -6.35 5.88
CA ALA A 209 -10.31 -6.05 7.13
C ALA A 209 -9.65 -4.95 7.97
N SER A 210 -8.72 -4.16 7.41
CA SER A 210 -8.02 -3.11 8.17
C SER A 210 -8.83 -1.82 8.33
N LYS A 211 -9.61 -1.49 7.30
CA LYS A 211 -10.47 -0.30 7.22
C LYS A 211 -11.53 -0.49 6.13
N THR A 212 -12.65 0.22 6.18
CA THR A 212 -13.69 0.09 5.14
C THR A 212 -13.14 0.34 3.74
N GLN A 213 -12.25 1.32 3.55
CA GLN A 213 -11.62 1.61 2.25
C GLN A 213 -10.69 0.49 1.75
N SER A 214 -10.13 -0.34 2.64
CA SER A 214 -9.27 -1.45 2.22
C SER A 214 -10.09 -2.62 1.67
N ALA A 215 -11.42 -2.62 1.83
CA ALA A 215 -12.28 -3.66 1.27
C ALA A 215 -12.12 -3.81 -0.25
N THR A 216 -11.84 -2.72 -0.97
CA THR A 216 -11.62 -2.75 -2.43
C THR A 216 -10.33 -3.46 -2.83
N MET A 217 -9.37 -3.68 -1.92
CA MET A 217 -8.21 -4.55 -2.15
C MET A 217 -8.60 -6.00 -2.43
N ALA A 218 -9.79 -6.44 -1.99
CA ALA A 218 -10.27 -7.79 -2.25
C ALA A 218 -10.34 -8.10 -3.75
N VAL A 219 -10.66 -7.12 -4.60
CA VAL A 219 -10.79 -7.31 -6.05
C VAL A 219 -9.49 -7.81 -6.68
N PRO A 220 -8.35 -7.08 -6.61
CA PRO A 220 -7.10 -7.57 -7.18
C PRO A 220 -6.60 -8.86 -6.52
N PHE A 221 -6.83 -9.08 -5.22
CA PHE A 221 -6.46 -10.33 -4.56
C PHE A 221 -7.24 -11.54 -5.08
N VAL A 222 -8.56 -11.41 -5.21
CA VAL A 222 -9.45 -12.46 -5.73
C VAL A 222 -9.14 -12.77 -7.20
N ILE A 223 -8.85 -11.76 -8.02
CA ILE A 223 -8.45 -11.96 -9.42
C ILE A 223 -7.20 -12.84 -9.51
N VAL A 224 -6.18 -12.60 -8.69
CA VAL A 224 -4.98 -13.46 -8.63
C VAL A 224 -5.35 -14.91 -8.31
N LEU A 225 -6.22 -15.12 -7.32
CA LEU A 225 -6.65 -16.46 -6.92
C LEU A 225 -7.45 -17.18 -8.00
N CYS A 226 -8.37 -16.49 -8.69
CA CYS A 226 -9.13 -17.03 -9.81
C CYS A 226 -8.24 -17.49 -10.98
N LEU A 227 -7.10 -16.81 -11.17
CA LEU A 227 -6.11 -17.13 -12.20
C LEU A 227 -5.07 -18.17 -11.75
N THR A 228 -5.05 -18.52 -10.45
CA THR A 228 -4.06 -19.41 -9.85
C THR A 228 -4.54 -20.86 -9.78
N ARG A 229 -3.59 -21.80 -9.86
CA ARG A 229 -3.83 -23.22 -9.55
C ARG A 229 -2.79 -23.72 -8.55
N VAL A 230 -3.26 -24.32 -7.46
CA VAL A 230 -2.42 -24.95 -6.43
C VAL A 230 -2.77 -26.44 -6.39
N PRO A 231 -2.07 -27.29 -7.15
CA PRO A 231 -2.31 -28.72 -7.13
C PRO A 231 -1.81 -29.33 -5.82
N VAL A 232 -2.69 -30.01 -5.07
CA VAL A 232 -2.37 -30.67 -3.79
C VAL A 232 -2.67 -32.18 -3.87
N GLY A 233 -1.63 -33.02 -3.83
CA GLY A 233 -1.76 -34.48 -3.81
C GLY A 233 -2.63 -35.04 -4.94
N ARG A 234 -3.55 -35.96 -4.61
CA ARG A 234 -4.51 -36.58 -5.54
C ARG A 234 -5.49 -35.59 -6.20
N TRP A 235 -5.55 -34.34 -5.74
CA TRP A 235 -6.41 -33.27 -6.27
C TRP A 235 -5.70 -32.42 -7.33
N ALA A 236 -4.54 -32.86 -7.83
CA ALA A 236 -3.73 -32.10 -8.78
C ALA A 236 -4.35 -31.93 -10.18
N ALA A 237 -5.26 -32.82 -10.58
CA ALA A 237 -5.81 -32.83 -11.93
C ALA A 237 -7.08 -31.96 -12.09
N GLY A 238 -7.15 -31.24 -13.22
CA GLY A 238 -8.35 -30.53 -13.66
C GLY A 238 -8.76 -29.37 -12.76
N TRP A 239 -10.08 -29.24 -12.52
CA TRP A 239 -10.67 -28.14 -11.73
C TRP A 239 -10.31 -28.22 -10.24
N ARG A 240 -9.94 -29.39 -9.73
CA ARG A 240 -9.66 -29.63 -8.30
C ARG A 240 -8.44 -28.85 -7.80
N GLY A 241 -7.48 -28.55 -8.67
CA GLY A 241 -6.35 -27.65 -8.36
C GLY A 241 -6.73 -26.18 -8.13
N ARG A 242 -8.01 -25.81 -8.31
CA ARG A 242 -8.56 -24.49 -7.99
C ARG A 242 -9.29 -24.44 -6.65
N ALA A 243 -9.54 -25.58 -5.99
CA ALA A 243 -10.35 -25.61 -4.77
C ALA A 243 -9.75 -24.75 -3.64
N ALA A 244 -8.45 -24.90 -3.36
CA ALA A 244 -7.79 -24.12 -2.32
C ALA A 244 -7.73 -22.60 -2.64
N PRO A 245 -7.34 -22.16 -3.86
CA PRO A 245 -7.44 -20.74 -4.23
C PRO A 245 -8.85 -20.18 -4.18
N LEU A 246 -9.88 -20.94 -4.57
CA LEU A 246 -11.27 -20.50 -4.51
C LEU A 246 -11.76 -20.38 -3.06
N LEU A 247 -11.39 -21.31 -2.18
CA LEU A 247 -11.67 -21.18 -0.75
C LEU A 247 -11.00 -19.92 -0.17
N ALA A 248 -9.73 -19.68 -0.52
CA ALA A 248 -9.04 -18.45 -0.13
C ALA A 248 -9.77 -17.19 -0.64
N ALA A 249 -10.30 -17.21 -1.86
CA ALA A 249 -11.06 -16.09 -2.42
C ALA A 249 -12.35 -15.86 -1.63
N VAL A 250 -13.07 -16.92 -1.26
CA VAL A 250 -14.26 -16.84 -0.40
C VAL A 250 -13.93 -16.24 0.96
N LEU A 251 -12.80 -16.63 1.58
CA LEU A 251 -12.37 -16.05 2.86
C LEU A 251 -12.07 -14.55 2.74
N ILE A 252 -11.39 -14.13 1.67
CA ILE A 252 -11.07 -12.70 1.43
C ILE A 252 -12.35 -11.90 1.15
N ILE A 253 -13.27 -12.44 0.34
CA ILE A 253 -14.58 -11.81 0.10
C ILE A 253 -15.38 -11.71 1.40
N GLY A 254 -15.41 -12.78 2.19
CA GLY A 254 -16.06 -12.80 3.49
C GLY A 254 -15.51 -11.71 4.41
N ALA A 255 -14.19 -11.58 4.50
CA ALA A 255 -13.54 -10.51 5.27
C ALA A 255 -13.96 -9.10 4.78
N ALA A 256 -13.99 -8.88 3.46
CA ALA A 256 -14.41 -7.60 2.88
C ALA A 256 -15.87 -7.27 3.22
N VAL A 257 -16.76 -8.25 3.05
CA VAL A 257 -18.20 -8.10 3.35
C VAL A 257 -18.41 -7.84 4.83
N THR A 258 -17.73 -8.58 5.71
CA THR A 258 -17.82 -8.39 7.16
C THR A 258 -17.32 -7.00 7.56
N GLU A 259 -16.20 -6.53 7.03
CA GLU A 259 -15.66 -5.19 7.31
C GLU A 259 -16.67 -4.08 6.93
N VAL A 260 -17.24 -4.15 5.73
CA VAL A 260 -18.24 -3.16 5.26
C VAL A 260 -19.54 -3.26 6.06
N ALA A 261 -19.96 -4.47 6.42
CA ALA A 261 -21.18 -4.69 7.19
C ALA A 261 -21.06 -4.22 8.64
N ALA A 262 -19.87 -4.39 9.26
CA ALA A 262 -19.59 -4.03 10.64
C ALA A 262 -19.26 -2.54 10.84
N GLN A 263 -19.19 -1.75 9.76
CA GLN A 263 -18.96 -0.32 9.83
C GLN A 263 -20.05 0.37 10.69
N PRO A 264 -19.68 1.20 11.69
CA PRO A 264 -20.64 1.91 12.52
C PRO A 264 -21.55 2.80 11.66
N GLY A 265 -22.86 2.81 11.97
CA GLY A 265 -23.88 3.45 11.14
C GLY A 265 -23.63 4.94 10.86
N GLN A 266 -22.99 5.65 11.79
CA GLN A 266 -22.60 7.05 11.62
C GLN A 266 -21.66 7.28 10.42
N TYR A 267 -20.71 6.38 10.15
CA TYR A 267 -19.75 6.56 9.05
C TYR A 267 -20.36 6.33 7.67
N ARG A 268 -21.50 5.63 7.63
CA ARG A 268 -22.30 5.55 6.39
C ARG A 268 -22.91 6.89 6.01
N ARG A 269 -22.97 7.86 6.94
CA ARG A 269 -23.42 9.24 6.70
C ARG A 269 -22.24 10.20 6.56
N ILE A 270 -21.24 10.09 7.43
CA ILE A 270 -20.06 10.97 7.45
C ILE A 270 -19.35 10.94 6.10
N ASN A 271 -18.93 9.77 5.61
CA ASN A 271 -18.05 9.69 4.44
C ASN A 271 -18.70 10.21 3.15
N PRO A 272 -19.98 9.88 2.83
CA PRO A 272 -20.65 10.48 1.69
C PRO A 272 -20.86 11.99 1.84
N THR A 273 -21.15 12.48 3.05
CA THR A 273 -21.31 13.91 3.32
C THR A 273 -20.01 14.66 3.05
N GLU A 274 -18.90 14.17 3.58
CA GLU A 274 -17.56 14.71 3.31
C GLU A 274 -17.27 14.73 1.80
N MET A 275 -17.53 13.62 1.12
CA MET A 275 -17.32 13.55 -0.32
C MET A 275 -18.17 14.58 -1.08
N ILE A 276 -19.41 14.82 -0.67
CA ILE A 276 -20.28 15.81 -1.33
C ILE A 276 -19.79 17.24 -1.10
N PHE A 277 -19.56 17.65 0.14
CA PHE A 277 -19.28 19.06 0.45
C PHE A 277 -17.80 19.43 0.27
N VAL A 278 -16.88 18.56 0.70
CA VAL A 278 -15.43 18.79 0.58
C VAL A 278 -14.90 18.30 -0.76
N GLY A 279 -15.43 17.19 -1.28
CA GLY A 279 -14.99 16.64 -2.57
C GLY A 279 -15.66 17.31 -3.76
N LEU A 280 -16.96 17.12 -3.93
CA LEU A 280 -17.67 17.48 -5.16
C LEU A 280 -17.92 19.00 -5.26
N LEU A 281 -18.54 19.60 -4.24
CA LEU A 281 -18.86 21.03 -4.28
C LEU A 281 -17.60 21.89 -4.35
N ALA A 282 -16.57 21.58 -3.54
CA ALA A 282 -15.35 22.38 -3.48
C ALA A 282 -14.47 22.32 -4.74
N HIS A 283 -14.74 21.35 -5.63
CA HIS A 283 -14.03 21.20 -6.91
C HIS A 283 -14.93 21.50 -8.12
N SER A 284 -16.13 22.03 -7.87
CA SER A 284 -17.08 22.47 -8.91
C SER A 284 -16.85 23.93 -9.27
N ASP A 285 -16.94 24.26 -10.56
CA ASP A 285 -16.78 25.66 -11.01
C ASP A 285 -17.98 26.54 -10.59
N ASP A 286 -19.17 25.92 -10.49
CA ASP A 286 -20.38 26.51 -9.94
C ASP A 286 -20.95 25.59 -8.83
N PRO A 287 -20.55 25.81 -7.57
CA PRO A 287 -21.04 25.04 -6.43
C PRO A 287 -22.56 25.13 -6.22
N ARG A 288 -23.22 26.20 -6.70
CA ARG A 288 -24.67 26.38 -6.60
C ARG A 288 -25.41 25.46 -7.58
N ALA A 289 -24.93 25.41 -8.83
CA ALA A 289 -25.45 24.46 -9.81
C ALA A 289 -25.16 23.01 -9.39
N ALA A 290 -23.93 22.73 -8.92
CA ALA A 290 -23.56 21.41 -8.44
C ALA A 290 -24.44 20.93 -7.27
N ALA A 291 -24.79 21.81 -6.33
CA ALA A 291 -25.72 21.49 -5.26
C ALA A 291 -27.10 21.06 -5.81
N VAL A 292 -27.63 21.77 -6.81
CA VAL A 292 -28.90 21.42 -7.46
C VAL A 292 -28.80 20.05 -8.15
N ASP A 293 -27.72 19.78 -8.87
CA ASP A 293 -27.50 18.50 -9.56
C ASP A 293 -27.32 17.32 -8.60
N LEU A 294 -26.84 17.58 -7.38
CA LEU A 294 -26.77 16.61 -6.27
C LEU A 294 -28.13 16.42 -5.56
N GLY A 295 -29.18 17.13 -5.98
CA GLY A 295 -30.50 17.09 -5.38
C GLY A 295 -30.62 17.89 -4.08
N LEU A 296 -29.73 18.87 -3.86
CA LEU A 296 -29.68 19.75 -2.69
C LEU A 296 -30.20 21.16 -3.04
N PRO A 297 -30.62 21.95 -2.03
CA PRO A 297 -30.93 23.35 -2.23
C PRO A 297 -29.73 24.15 -2.77
N THR A 298 -29.97 25.12 -3.64
CA THR A 298 -28.92 25.97 -4.21
C THR A 298 -28.09 26.69 -3.13
N ASP A 299 -28.68 27.00 -1.97
CA ASP A 299 -28.00 27.67 -0.87
C ASP A 299 -27.14 26.72 0.00
N PHE A 300 -27.20 25.41 -0.21
CA PHE A 300 -26.27 24.45 0.41
C PHE A 300 -24.84 24.61 -0.10
N ALA A 301 -24.63 25.31 -1.23
CA ALA A 301 -23.31 25.74 -1.69
C ALA A 301 -22.52 26.54 -0.62
N ARG A 302 -23.19 27.13 0.38
CA ARG A 302 -22.51 27.79 1.50
C ARG A 302 -21.65 26.86 2.36
N TYR A 303 -21.90 25.55 2.29
CA TYR A 303 -21.15 24.51 3.00
C TYR A 303 -20.03 23.90 2.15
N GLU A 304 -19.76 24.46 0.96
CA GLU A 304 -18.63 24.06 0.13
C GLU A 304 -17.31 24.05 0.94
N GLY A 305 -16.59 22.93 0.91
CA GLY A 305 -15.32 22.77 1.62
C GLY A 305 -15.45 22.62 3.14
N ARG A 306 -16.66 22.63 3.72
CA ARG A 306 -16.87 22.37 5.15
C ARG A 306 -16.98 20.88 5.42
N SER A 307 -16.13 20.40 6.32
CA SER A 307 -16.12 19.01 6.75
C SER A 307 -17.21 18.75 7.81
N TRP A 308 -17.37 17.48 8.18
CA TRP A 308 -18.24 17.05 9.26
C TRP A 308 -17.78 17.56 10.64
N TRP A 309 -16.49 17.86 10.76
CA TRP A 309 -15.77 18.09 12.03
C TRP A 309 -15.49 19.56 12.33
N VAL A 310 -16.00 20.50 11.53
CA VAL A 310 -15.83 21.94 11.77
C VAL A 310 -17.05 22.55 12.48
N GLU A 311 -16.88 23.75 13.04
CA GLU A 311 -17.98 24.58 13.49
C GLU A 311 -18.99 24.82 12.34
N GLU A 312 -20.28 24.80 12.67
CA GLU A 312 -21.39 24.92 11.71
C GLU A 312 -21.25 23.98 10.49
N PRO A 313 -21.21 22.65 10.72
CA PRO A 313 -21.03 21.68 9.65
C PRO A 313 -22.35 21.49 8.85
N PRO A 314 -22.33 20.86 7.67
CA PRO A 314 -23.52 20.75 6.81
C PRO A 314 -24.75 20.15 7.52
N GLN A 315 -24.54 19.20 8.44
CA GLN A 315 -25.58 18.54 9.22
C GLN A 315 -26.21 19.40 10.31
N SER A 316 -25.66 20.58 10.57
CA SER A 316 -26.28 21.56 11.48
C SER A 316 -27.39 22.40 10.81
N ASP A 317 -27.57 22.31 9.48
CA ASP A 317 -28.67 22.99 8.80
C ASP A 317 -30.02 22.47 9.32
N PRO A 318 -31.00 23.34 9.67
CA PRO A 318 -32.33 22.91 10.11
C PRO A 318 -33.09 22.05 9.09
N ARG A 319 -32.67 22.05 7.82
CA ARG A 319 -33.25 21.22 6.75
C ARG A 319 -32.51 19.91 6.53
N TRP A 320 -31.48 19.58 7.32
CA TRP A 320 -30.63 18.40 7.10
C TRP A 320 -31.44 17.10 6.96
N GLU A 321 -32.39 16.85 7.86
CA GLU A 321 -33.23 15.63 7.84
C GLU A 321 -34.00 15.44 6.52
N ARG A 322 -34.28 16.53 5.78
CA ARG A 322 -34.97 16.47 4.48
C ARG A 322 -34.05 16.02 3.34
N TYR A 323 -32.75 16.21 3.47
CA TYR A 323 -31.77 16.01 2.40
C TYR A 323 -30.71 14.96 2.73
N GLU A 324 -30.70 14.41 3.95
CA GLU A 324 -29.70 13.40 4.35
C GLU A 324 -29.76 12.12 3.51
N ASP A 325 -30.92 11.80 2.92
CA ASP A 325 -31.11 10.69 1.99
C ASP A 325 -30.35 10.86 0.67
N ARG A 326 -29.89 12.08 0.36
CA ARG A 326 -29.01 12.38 -0.78
C ARG A 326 -27.54 12.08 -0.50
N MET A 327 -27.16 11.92 0.76
CA MET A 327 -25.78 11.66 1.19
C MET A 327 -25.42 10.18 0.99
N THR A 328 -25.39 9.75 -0.27
CA THR A 328 -25.13 8.35 -0.65
C THR A 328 -24.06 8.25 -1.72
N TYR A 329 -23.35 7.12 -1.73
CA TYR A 329 -22.42 6.79 -2.81
C TYR A 329 -23.10 6.66 -4.19
N GLY A 330 -24.40 6.38 -4.24
CA GLY A 330 -25.17 6.39 -5.48
C GLY A 330 -25.29 7.79 -6.09
N THR A 331 -25.62 8.79 -5.26
CA THR A 331 -25.65 10.21 -5.66
C THR A 331 -24.27 10.66 -6.14
N ILE A 332 -23.23 10.36 -5.37
CA ILE A 332 -21.84 10.70 -5.70
C ILE A 332 -21.43 10.09 -7.05
N ALA A 333 -21.68 8.79 -7.24
CA ALA A 333 -21.33 8.10 -8.48
C ALA A 333 -22.06 8.68 -9.70
N SER A 334 -23.36 8.97 -9.56
CA SER A 334 -24.16 9.62 -10.60
C SER A 334 -23.57 10.97 -10.99
N PHE A 335 -23.27 11.80 -10.00
CA PHE A 335 -22.68 13.12 -10.21
C PHE A 335 -21.32 13.06 -10.89
N LEU A 336 -20.43 12.16 -10.45
CA LEU A 336 -19.10 11.99 -11.05
C LEU A 336 -19.17 11.58 -12.53
N VAL A 337 -20.16 10.77 -12.91
CA VAL A 337 -20.37 10.34 -14.31
C VAL A 337 -20.92 11.48 -15.16
N THR A 338 -21.84 12.28 -14.63
CA THR A 338 -22.43 13.41 -15.37
C THR A 338 -21.55 14.66 -15.40
N HIS A 339 -20.55 14.74 -14.51
CA HIS A 339 -19.62 15.87 -14.38
C HIS A 339 -18.15 15.44 -14.51
N PRO A 340 -17.73 14.90 -15.68
CA PRO A 340 -16.39 14.36 -15.86
C PRO A 340 -15.28 15.40 -15.65
N GLY A 341 -15.56 16.70 -15.84
CA GLY A 341 -14.61 17.78 -15.53
C GLY A 341 -14.29 17.90 -14.04
N VAL A 342 -15.31 17.80 -13.18
CA VAL A 342 -15.12 17.79 -11.71
C VAL A 342 -14.37 16.53 -11.30
N THR A 343 -14.77 15.37 -11.85
CA THR A 343 -14.11 14.08 -11.62
C THR A 343 -12.61 14.14 -11.96
N ALA A 344 -12.26 14.70 -13.12
CA ALA A 344 -10.88 14.85 -13.53
C ALA A 344 -10.08 15.82 -12.64
N ARG A 345 -10.69 16.93 -12.18
CA ARG A 345 -10.04 17.87 -11.24
C ARG A 345 -9.75 17.22 -9.90
N ILE A 346 -10.71 16.50 -9.32
CA ILE A 346 -10.52 15.79 -8.05
C ILE A 346 -9.37 14.79 -8.18
N ALA A 347 -9.35 13.98 -9.25
CA ALA A 347 -8.26 13.05 -9.50
C ALA A 347 -6.90 13.76 -9.68
N TYR A 348 -6.87 14.90 -10.38
CA TYR A 348 -5.66 15.67 -10.60
C TYR A 348 -5.09 16.22 -9.28
N HIS A 349 -5.93 16.80 -8.41
CA HIS A 349 -5.51 17.25 -7.09
C HIS A 349 -5.01 16.09 -6.21
N ALA A 350 -5.65 14.93 -6.30
CA ALA A 350 -5.19 13.74 -5.57
C ALA A 350 -3.81 13.22 -6.02
N LEU A 351 -3.31 13.61 -7.20
CA LEU A 351 -1.93 13.30 -7.60
C LEU A 351 -0.91 14.06 -6.75
N ASP A 352 -1.24 15.25 -6.28
CA ASP A 352 -0.38 16.01 -5.36
C ASP A 352 -0.37 15.34 -3.98
N ASP A 353 -1.52 14.89 -3.49
CA ASP A 353 -1.63 14.11 -2.24
C ASP A 353 -0.86 12.79 -2.33
N PHE A 354 -0.99 12.08 -3.45
CA PHE A 354 -0.25 10.85 -3.71
C PHE A 354 1.27 11.12 -3.75
N GLY A 355 1.67 12.25 -4.33
CA GLY A 355 3.06 12.73 -4.37
C GLY A 355 3.60 13.11 -2.99
N ALA A 356 2.76 13.71 -2.14
CA ALA A 356 3.12 14.05 -0.76
C ALA A 356 3.42 12.80 0.07
N ALA A 357 2.72 11.69 -0.20
CA ALA A 357 2.85 10.35 0.39
C ALA A 357 2.54 10.27 1.89
N ARG A 358 2.84 11.31 2.66
CA ARG A 358 2.68 11.38 4.11
C ARG A 358 2.05 12.72 4.50
N PRO A 359 1.06 12.73 5.41
CA PRO A 359 0.51 13.96 5.96
C PRO A 359 1.59 14.80 6.66
N ASP A 360 1.59 16.12 6.45
CA ASP A 360 2.60 17.04 7.01
C ASP A 360 2.25 17.58 8.41
N TYR A 361 1.07 17.22 8.93
CA TYR A 361 0.52 17.72 10.18
C TYR A 361 0.60 16.75 11.37
N LEU A 362 1.10 15.52 11.16
CA LEU A 362 1.24 14.50 12.21
C LEU A 362 2.67 14.45 12.76
N GLY A 363 2.84 14.85 14.02
CA GLY A 363 4.08 14.69 14.77
C GLY A 363 4.45 13.22 14.96
N SER A 364 5.74 12.90 14.98
CA SER A 364 6.24 11.52 15.05
C SER A 364 6.87 11.13 16.37
N TYR A 365 7.19 12.12 17.19
CA TYR A 365 7.99 11.94 18.38
C TYR A 365 7.13 12.11 19.63
N PRO A 366 7.45 11.39 20.71
CA PRO A 366 6.89 11.68 22.02
C PRO A 366 7.45 13.00 22.58
N VAL A 367 6.82 13.52 23.63
CA VAL A 367 7.23 14.77 24.30
C VAL A 367 8.64 14.68 24.88
N ASP A 368 9.00 13.54 25.46
CA ASP A 368 10.29 13.30 26.10
C ASP A 368 11.47 13.22 25.13
N ALA A 369 11.21 13.14 23.82
CA ALA A 369 12.23 13.29 22.78
C ALA A 369 12.77 14.73 22.67
N ALA A 370 12.18 15.70 23.38
CA ALA A 370 12.59 17.11 23.42
C ALA A 370 12.63 17.77 22.02
N LEU A 371 11.74 17.34 21.12
CA LEU A 371 11.56 17.92 19.79
C LEU A 371 10.31 18.82 19.75
N PRO A 372 10.27 19.82 18.84
CA PRO A 372 9.12 20.70 18.71
C PRO A 372 7.81 19.95 18.41
N PRO A 373 6.64 20.48 18.81
CA PRO A 373 5.34 19.97 18.40
C PRO A 373 5.25 19.78 16.88
N GLY A 374 4.71 18.65 16.44
CA GLY A 374 4.56 18.34 15.01
C GLY A 374 5.87 17.92 14.32
N ALA A 375 6.98 17.75 15.04
CA ALA A 375 8.23 17.27 14.45
C ALA A 375 8.05 15.89 13.80
N GLN A 376 8.47 15.75 12.54
CA GLN A 376 8.32 14.52 11.77
C GLN A 376 9.65 13.76 11.65
N GLU A 377 9.59 12.44 11.82
CA GLU A 377 10.76 11.58 11.64
C GLU A 377 11.11 11.42 10.15
N LYS A 378 12.42 11.44 9.84
CA LYS A 378 12.96 11.29 8.48
C LYS A 378 14.16 10.33 8.45
N ARG A 379 14.20 9.35 9.35
CA ARG A 379 15.37 8.44 9.51
C ARG A 379 15.61 7.61 8.24
N LEU A 380 14.54 7.19 7.59
CA LEU A 380 14.55 6.61 6.25
C LEU A 380 13.35 7.18 5.49
N ALA A 381 13.61 8.11 4.58
CA ALA A 381 12.57 8.77 3.76
C ALA A 381 12.89 8.71 2.26
N LEU A 382 13.75 7.78 1.84
CA LEU A 382 14.27 7.74 0.47
C LEU A 382 13.17 7.51 -0.57
N PHE A 383 12.21 6.64 -0.27
CA PHE A 383 11.13 6.33 -1.20
C PHE A 383 10.12 7.47 -1.28
N SER A 384 9.69 8.02 -0.13
CA SER A 384 8.77 9.15 -0.11
C SER A 384 9.37 10.42 -0.70
N MET A 385 10.67 10.67 -0.49
CA MET A 385 11.39 11.76 -1.18
C MET A 385 11.39 11.54 -2.69
N LEU A 386 11.68 10.33 -3.17
CA LEU A 386 11.61 10.03 -4.61
C LEU A 386 10.22 10.31 -5.18
N VAL A 387 9.16 9.81 -4.53
CA VAL A 387 7.77 10.01 -4.98
C VAL A 387 7.39 11.48 -5.03
N ARG A 388 7.80 12.26 -4.01
CA ARG A 388 7.59 13.70 -3.96
C ARG A 388 8.34 14.44 -5.07
N ASP A 389 9.59 14.06 -5.32
CA ASP A 389 10.46 14.75 -6.27
C ASP A 389 10.04 14.48 -7.73
N ILE A 390 9.58 13.26 -8.04
CA ILE A 390 9.06 12.92 -9.38
C ILE A 390 7.59 13.32 -9.56
N GLY A 391 6.86 13.55 -8.47
CA GLY A 391 5.43 13.84 -8.45
C GLY A 391 4.55 12.60 -8.56
N GLY A 392 3.37 12.66 -7.94
CA GLY A 392 2.45 11.52 -7.90
C GLY A 392 1.91 11.11 -9.27
N GLY A 393 1.72 12.06 -10.18
CA GLY A 393 1.31 11.78 -11.57
C GLY A 393 2.30 10.92 -12.35
N LEU A 394 3.60 11.23 -12.26
CA LEU A 394 4.63 10.43 -12.92
C LEU A 394 4.78 9.05 -12.25
N MET A 395 4.74 9.00 -10.91
CA MET A 395 4.77 7.73 -10.17
C MET A 395 3.62 6.80 -10.57
N LEU A 396 2.39 7.30 -10.59
CA LEU A 396 1.21 6.53 -10.98
C LEU A 396 1.28 6.10 -12.45
N THR A 397 1.84 6.95 -13.33
CA THR A 397 2.09 6.60 -14.74
C THR A 397 3.10 5.46 -14.85
N ILE A 398 4.22 5.50 -14.13
CA ILE A 398 5.22 4.42 -14.12
C ILE A 398 4.59 3.10 -13.66
N VAL A 399 3.85 3.11 -12.54
CA VAL A 399 3.15 1.93 -12.02
C VAL A 399 2.19 1.37 -13.07
N THR A 400 1.45 2.24 -13.77
CA THR A 400 0.52 1.85 -14.82
C THR A 400 1.23 1.20 -16.01
N LEU A 401 2.33 1.80 -16.48
CA LEU A 401 3.11 1.26 -17.59
C LEU A 401 3.73 -0.11 -17.22
N LEU A 402 4.21 -0.28 -15.99
CA LEU A 402 4.70 -1.57 -15.50
C LEU A 402 3.58 -2.63 -15.46
N GLY A 403 2.38 -2.25 -15.00
CA GLY A 403 1.20 -3.12 -15.04
C GLY A 403 0.83 -3.54 -16.46
N ILE A 404 0.75 -2.59 -17.39
CA ILE A 404 0.46 -2.86 -18.81
C ILE A 404 1.53 -3.77 -19.42
N ALA A 405 2.82 -3.49 -19.18
CA ALA A 405 3.93 -4.30 -19.68
C ALA A 405 3.97 -5.71 -19.08
N ALA A 406 3.49 -5.89 -17.84
CA ALA A 406 3.41 -7.19 -17.18
C ALA A 406 2.38 -8.13 -17.82
N VAL A 407 1.31 -7.63 -18.46
CA VAL A 407 0.28 -8.46 -19.11
C VAL A 407 0.84 -9.36 -20.22
N PRO A 408 1.49 -8.83 -21.28
CA PRO A 408 2.03 -9.68 -22.33
C PRO A 408 3.19 -10.55 -21.81
N TRP A 409 3.93 -10.09 -20.81
CA TRP A 409 4.99 -10.87 -20.18
C TRP A 409 4.44 -12.09 -19.43
N TRP A 410 3.36 -11.92 -18.66
CA TRP A 410 2.67 -13.01 -17.97
C TRP A 410 2.13 -14.06 -18.94
N ARG A 411 1.64 -13.64 -20.11
CA ARG A 411 1.13 -14.54 -21.16
C ARG A 411 2.23 -15.35 -21.85
N ARG A 412 3.42 -14.76 -22.04
CA ARG A 412 4.52 -15.38 -22.79
C ARG A 412 5.45 -16.23 -21.94
N THR A 413 5.50 -16.00 -20.63
CA THR A 413 6.43 -16.72 -19.76
C THR A 413 5.93 -18.12 -19.44
N SER A 414 6.75 -19.13 -19.72
CA SER A 414 6.49 -20.54 -19.39
C SER A 414 7.04 -20.94 -18.02
N ASP A 415 7.99 -20.18 -17.45
CA ASP A 415 8.54 -20.41 -16.11
C ASP A 415 7.49 -20.06 -15.04
N PRO A 416 6.99 -21.03 -14.27
CA PRO A 416 5.97 -20.80 -13.25
C PRO A 416 6.41 -19.79 -12.18
N ARG A 417 7.69 -19.76 -11.79
CA ARG A 417 8.19 -18.83 -10.77
C ARG A 417 8.17 -17.40 -11.29
N ARG A 418 8.75 -17.17 -12.47
CA ARG A 418 8.69 -15.86 -13.14
C ARG A 418 7.24 -15.43 -13.37
N ARG A 419 6.36 -16.36 -13.77
CA ARG A 419 4.93 -16.08 -13.94
C ARG A 419 4.27 -15.59 -12.65
N ALA A 420 4.62 -16.16 -11.50
CA ALA A 420 4.10 -15.72 -10.20
C ALA A 420 4.59 -14.32 -9.82
N PHE A 421 5.87 -14.00 -10.05
CA PHE A 421 6.37 -12.63 -9.86
C PHE A 421 5.64 -11.62 -10.76
N VAL A 422 5.48 -11.91 -12.05
CA VAL A 422 4.75 -11.01 -12.97
C VAL A 422 3.27 -10.89 -12.60
N ALA A 423 2.62 -11.97 -12.15
CA ALA A 423 1.26 -11.89 -11.62
C ALA A 423 1.17 -11.03 -10.34
N THR A 424 2.21 -11.07 -9.51
CA THR A 424 2.30 -10.23 -8.30
C THR A 424 2.52 -8.75 -8.66
N VAL A 425 3.27 -8.44 -9.72
CA VAL A 425 3.37 -7.08 -10.28
C VAL A 425 2.01 -6.57 -10.73
N LEU A 426 1.24 -7.37 -11.47
CA LEU A 426 -0.12 -7.02 -11.89
C LEU A 426 -1.03 -6.77 -10.69
N CYS A 427 -0.93 -7.61 -9.65
CA CYS A 427 -1.68 -7.45 -8.42
C CYS A 427 -1.34 -6.14 -7.70
N ALA A 428 -0.05 -5.83 -7.53
CA ALA A 428 0.41 -4.60 -6.87
C ALA A 428 0.02 -3.34 -7.65
N ALA A 429 0.12 -3.36 -8.98
CA ALA A 429 -0.33 -2.25 -9.83
C ALA A 429 -1.86 -2.05 -9.72
N ALA A 430 -2.62 -3.15 -9.71
CA ALA A 430 -4.07 -3.09 -9.53
C ALA A 430 -4.48 -2.64 -8.11
N LEU A 431 -3.74 -3.04 -7.07
CA LEU A 431 -3.91 -2.54 -5.70
C LEU A 431 -3.67 -1.03 -5.63
N THR A 432 -2.63 -0.53 -6.32
CA THR A 432 -2.34 0.90 -6.40
C THR A 432 -3.55 1.66 -6.93
N TRP A 433 -4.10 1.24 -8.07
CA TRP A 433 -5.28 1.88 -8.66
C TRP A 433 -6.55 1.72 -7.84
N ALA A 434 -6.82 0.51 -7.32
CA ALA A 434 -8.00 0.27 -6.50
C ALA A 434 -8.01 1.19 -5.28
N GLN A 435 -6.87 1.29 -4.57
CA GLN A 435 -6.75 2.12 -3.38
C GLN A 435 -6.66 3.61 -3.70
N PHE A 436 -6.03 4.00 -4.81
CA PHE A 436 -6.07 5.38 -5.29
C PHE A 436 -7.51 5.83 -5.53
N LEU A 437 -8.25 5.12 -6.37
CA LEU A 437 -9.65 5.47 -6.69
C LEU A 437 -10.56 5.42 -5.46
N THR A 438 -10.33 4.48 -4.55
CA THR A 438 -11.13 4.38 -3.31
C THR A 438 -10.87 5.57 -2.39
N ALA A 439 -9.62 6.00 -2.22
CA ALA A 439 -9.33 7.18 -1.41
C ALA A 439 -9.90 8.45 -2.08
N VAL A 440 -9.61 8.65 -3.37
CA VAL A 440 -10.00 9.86 -4.12
C VAL A 440 -11.51 10.10 -4.18
N TYR A 441 -12.30 9.03 -4.32
CA TYR A 441 -13.76 9.16 -4.50
C TYR A 441 -14.59 8.59 -3.35
N GLY A 442 -13.94 7.98 -2.36
CA GLY A 442 -14.62 7.36 -1.21
C GLY A 442 -14.74 8.28 -0.01
N GLU A 443 -13.77 9.21 0.16
CA GLU A 443 -13.68 10.15 1.28
C GLU A 443 -12.80 11.34 0.87
N ALA A 444 -13.31 12.58 0.96
CA ALA A 444 -12.61 13.76 0.43
C ALA A 444 -11.70 14.49 1.45
N ILE A 445 -11.60 13.97 2.67
CA ILE A 445 -10.79 14.56 3.75
C ILE A 445 -9.53 13.73 3.99
N GLU A 446 -8.46 14.39 4.44
CA GLU A 446 -7.18 13.75 4.80
C GLU A 446 -6.58 12.84 3.71
N ASN A 447 -6.85 13.13 2.44
CA ASN A 447 -6.61 12.23 1.30
C ASN A 447 -5.17 11.66 1.25
N THR A 448 -4.16 12.47 1.59
CA THR A 448 -2.76 12.01 1.71
C THR A 448 -2.62 10.79 2.65
N LYS A 449 -3.30 10.76 3.80
CA LYS A 449 -3.32 9.62 4.73
C LYS A 449 -4.01 8.41 4.10
N HIS A 450 -5.17 8.62 3.49
CA HIS A 450 -5.98 7.54 2.90
C HIS A 450 -5.31 6.90 1.67
N LEU A 451 -4.44 7.64 0.98
CA LEU A 451 -3.65 7.15 -0.15
C LEU A 451 -2.44 6.28 0.25
N VAL A 452 -2.12 6.13 1.54
CA VAL A 452 -0.94 5.39 2.01
C VAL A 452 -0.86 3.97 1.45
N PHE A 453 -1.99 3.28 1.32
CA PHE A 453 -2.04 1.94 0.75
C PHE A 453 -1.68 1.92 -0.74
N ALA A 454 -2.18 2.91 -1.49
CA ALA A 454 -1.87 3.06 -2.90
C ALA A 454 -0.38 3.38 -3.11
N VAL A 455 0.16 4.28 -2.30
CA VAL A 455 1.59 4.67 -2.35
C VAL A 455 2.50 3.49 -2.03
N LEU A 456 2.17 2.67 -1.00
CA LEU A 456 2.91 1.44 -0.70
C LEU A 456 2.85 0.46 -1.88
N ALA A 457 1.65 0.17 -2.39
CA ALA A 457 1.46 -0.74 -3.51
C ALA A 457 2.24 -0.29 -4.76
N GLY A 458 2.32 1.02 -5.00
CA GLY A 458 3.12 1.60 -6.08
C GLY A 458 4.61 1.30 -5.91
N GLY A 459 5.16 1.54 -4.71
CA GLY A 459 6.55 1.20 -4.39
C GLY A 459 6.85 -0.29 -4.51
N LEU A 460 5.94 -1.14 -4.01
CA LEU A 460 6.06 -2.59 -4.12
C LEU A 460 6.01 -3.05 -5.59
N THR A 461 5.23 -2.39 -6.44
CA THR A 461 5.20 -2.67 -7.89
C THR A 461 6.58 -2.49 -8.54
N LEU A 462 7.31 -1.42 -8.19
CA LEU A 462 8.67 -1.18 -8.68
C LEU A 462 9.63 -2.31 -8.28
N VAL A 463 9.61 -2.69 -7.00
CA VAL A 463 10.47 -3.74 -6.44
C VAL A 463 10.15 -5.10 -7.06
N LEU A 464 8.86 -5.43 -7.19
CA LEU A 464 8.40 -6.68 -7.80
C LEU A 464 8.74 -6.75 -9.29
N ALA A 465 8.66 -5.64 -10.02
CA ALA A 465 9.05 -5.59 -11.44
C ALA A 465 10.55 -5.86 -11.61
N ALA A 466 11.38 -5.25 -10.76
CA ALA A 466 12.82 -5.52 -10.73
C ALA A 466 13.14 -6.99 -10.37
N ALA A 467 12.42 -7.55 -9.39
CA ALA A 467 12.54 -8.96 -9.03
C ALA A 467 12.12 -9.88 -10.19
N ALA A 468 11.00 -9.60 -10.85
CA ALA A 468 10.49 -10.36 -11.99
C ALA A 468 11.50 -10.40 -13.15
N ALA A 469 12.12 -9.24 -13.46
CA ALA A 469 13.07 -9.11 -14.57
C ALA A 469 14.30 -9.99 -14.34
N THR A 470 14.71 -10.04 -13.07
CA THR A 470 15.91 -10.76 -12.66
C THR A 470 15.68 -12.24 -12.38
N THR A 471 14.45 -12.69 -12.09
CA THR A 471 14.10 -14.12 -12.00
C THR A 471 14.19 -14.82 -13.36
N ALA A 472 15.39 -15.01 -13.91
CA ALA A 472 15.67 -15.82 -15.10
C ALA A 472 15.87 -17.29 -14.72
N GLY A 473 15.33 -18.18 -15.55
CA GLY A 473 15.10 -19.60 -15.27
C GLY A 473 16.34 -20.35 -14.80
N ALA A 474 16.34 -20.75 -13.53
CA ALA A 474 17.15 -21.86 -13.05
C ALA A 474 16.45 -23.16 -13.45
N GLY A 475 16.71 -23.61 -14.68
CA GLY A 475 16.20 -24.88 -15.19
C GLY A 475 15.96 -24.84 -16.69
N ARG A 476 17.01 -25.11 -17.48
CA ARG A 476 16.76 -25.82 -18.74
C ARG A 476 16.21 -27.19 -18.36
N PRO A 477 15.16 -27.70 -19.04
CA PRO A 477 14.83 -29.12 -18.93
C PRO A 477 16.08 -29.90 -19.31
N VAL A 478 16.55 -30.77 -18.43
CA VAL A 478 17.47 -31.84 -18.83
C VAL A 478 16.65 -32.73 -19.75
N ASP A 479 17.03 -32.75 -21.02
CA ASP A 479 16.45 -33.65 -22.00
C ASP A 479 16.76 -35.09 -21.56
N PRO A 480 15.76 -35.94 -21.26
CA PRO A 480 16.01 -37.33 -20.86
C PRO A 480 16.57 -38.19 -22.00
N GLY A 481 16.70 -37.66 -23.21
CA GLY A 481 17.01 -38.41 -24.42
C GLY A 481 18.48 -38.56 -24.79
N ARG A 482 19.44 -38.22 -23.93
CA ARG A 482 20.87 -38.23 -24.31
C ARG A 482 21.79 -38.98 -23.35
N GLU A 483 21.35 -40.14 -22.89
CA GLU A 483 22.27 -41.22 -22.49
C GLU A 483 21.96 -42.46 -23.33
N GLY A 484 22.88 -42.80 -24.24
CA GLY A 484 22.80 -44.01 -25.06
C GLY A 484 23.08 -43.76 -26.54
N GLY A 485 24.36 -43.69 -26.90
CA GLY A 485 24.76 -43.58 -28.31
C GLY A 485 26.25 -43.43 -28.51
N ALA A 486 27.01 -44.46 -28.13
CA ALA A 486 28.39 -44.60 -28.57
C ALA A 486 28.43 -44.96 -30.07
N GLY A 487 29.27 -44.26 -30.83
CA GLY A 487 29.90 -44.80 -32.05
C GLY A 487 29.39 -44.28 -33.40
N ARG A 488 30.12 -43.31 -33.98
CA ARG A 488 30.95 -43.48 -35.20
C ARG A 488 31.35 -42.12 -35.78
N PRO A 489 32.60 -41.93 -36.23
CA PRO A 489 33.00 -40.77 -37.02
C PRO A 489 32.66 -41.04 -38.48
N ASP A 490 32.06 -40.07 -39.16
CA ASP A 490 32.01 -40.08 -40.63
C ASP A 490 32.61 -38.79 -41.19
N PHE A 491 33.42 -38.99 -42.22
CA PHE A 491 34.27 -38.05 -42.92
C PHE A 491 33.59 -37.67 -44.24
N ARG A 492 33.89 -36.45 -44.72
CA ARG A 492 33.49 -35.84 -46.03
C ARG A 492 32.07 -35.24 -46.02
N ARG A 493 31.81 -34.08 -46.65
CA ARG A 493 32.40 -33.51 -47.86
C ARG A 493 32.13 -31.99 -47.92
N GLU A 494 33.04 -31.29 -48.56
CA GLU A 494 32.99 -29.86 -48.94
C GLU A 494 31.77 -29.50 -49.80
N ALA A 495 31.31 -28.25 -49.70
CA ALA A 495 31.28 -27.27 -50.80
C ALA A 495 30.37 -26.06 -50.47
N GLY A 496 30.81 -24.86 -50.86
CA GLY A 496 29.88 -23.80 -51.30
C GLY A 496 29.95 -22.45 -50.59
N ALA A 497 30.97 -21.67 -50.93
CA ALA A 497 30.95 -20.24 -51.28
C ALA A 497 29.78 -19.34 -50.82
N GLY A 498 30.12 -18.18 -50.24
CA GLY A 498 29.17 -17.08 -50.05
C GLY A 498 29.74 -15.86 -49.34
N GLN A 499 30.85 -15.32 -49.84
CA GLN A 499 31.42 -14.03 -49.43
C GLN A 499 30.54 -12.89 -49.95
N ARG A 500 30.07 -11.99 -49.06
CA ARG A 500 29.83 -10.58 -49.39
C ARG A 500 30.23 -9.69 -48.21
N ASP A 501 30.92 -8.65 -48.63
CA ASP A 501 31.68 -7.65 -47.91
C ASP A 501 30.92 -6.30 -47.94
N PHE A 502 31.24 -5.42 -46.98
CA PHE A 502 31.04 -3.94 -46.98
C PHE A 502 29.59 -3.41 -46.84
N ALA A 503 29.28 -2.28 -46.20
CA ALA A 503 30.08 -1.16 -45.70
C ALA A 503 29.37 -0.40 -44.54
N SER A 504 30.18 0.32 -43.78
CA SER A 504 29.85 1.40 -42.83
C SER A 504 29.13 2.60 -43.46
N SER A 505 28.28 3.29 -42.70
CA SER A 505 28.18 4.75 -42.78
C SER A 505 27.81 5.36 -41.42
N SER A 506 28.69 6.24 -40.96
CA SER A 506 28.54 7.24 -39.91
C SER A 506 27.80 8.47 -40.46
N GLY A 507 26.92 9.09 -39.69
CA GLY A 507 26.24 10.32 -40.11
C GLY A 507 25.41 11.01 -39.03
N THR A 508 26.07 11.96 -38.36
CA THR A 508 25.56 13.24 -37.81
C THR A 508 24.45 13.23 -36.75
N ALA A 509 24.90 13.36 -35.50
CA ALA A 509 24.21 14.06 -34.43
C ALA A 509 24.60 15.55 -34.48
N GLU A 510 23.66 16.44 -34.81
CA GLU A 510 23.70 17.89 -34.51
C GLU A 510 22.45 18.55 -35.13
N ALA A 511 21.32 18.54 -34.42
CA ALA A 511 20.19 19.46 -34.61
C ALA A 511 18.99 19.07 -33.72
N CYS A 512 19.13 19.06 -32.38
CA CYS A 512 17.95 18.96 -31.51
C CYS A 512 18.09 19.51 -30.09
N GLU A 513 19.05 20.40 -29.82
CA GLU A 513 19.22 20.99 -28.47
C GLU A 513 18.60 22.38 -28.31
N GLY A 514 18.14 23.03 -29.38
CA GLY A 514 17.67 24.43 -29.32
C GLY A 514 16.20 24.66 -28.94
N ARG A 515 15.34 23.62 -28.88
CA ARG A 515 13.88 23.80 -28.74
C ARG A 515 13.24 23.23 -27.47
N ALA A 516 13.96 22.42 -26.69
CA ALA A 516 13.45 21.88 -25.42
C ALA A 516 13.62 22.84 -24.23
N ALA A 517 14.60 23.75 -24.27
CA ALA A 517 14.93 24.64 -23.16
C ALA A 517 14.00 25.87 -23.01
N SER A 518 13.26 26.26 -24.06
CA SER A 518 12.36 27.43 -24.02
C SER A 518 10.93 27.11 -23.58
N ALA A 519 10.53 25.84 -23.61
CA ALA A 519 9.21 25.39 -23.15
C ALA A 519 9.17 25.19 -21.63
N LEU A 520 10.28 24.76 -21.01
CA LEU A 520 10.37 24.50 -19.58
C LEU A 520 10.33 25.77 -18.71
N ARG A 521 10.79 26.91 -19.23
CA ARG A 521 10.83 28.18 -18.47
C ARG A 521 9.49 28.91 -18.38
N ARG A 522 8.51 28.59 -19.25
CA ARG A 522 7.18 29.21 -19.20
C ARG A 522 6.20 28.50 -18.26
N VAL A 523 6.50 27.28 -17.84
CA VAL A 523 5.66 26.50 -16.90
C VAL A 523 6.00 26.80 -15.43
N LEU A 524 7.19 27.33 -15.13
CA LEU A 524 7.66 27.59 -13.75
C LEU A 524 7.29 28.96 -13.18
N ALA A 525 6.49 29.76 -13.90
CA ALA A 525 6.17 31.13 -13.51
C ALA A 525 4.65 31.34 -13.35
N HIS A 526 3.97 30.51 -12.56
CA HIS A 526 2.67 30.82 -11.94
C HIS A 526 2.45 29.85 -10.77
N ASP A 527 2.67 30.33 -9.55
CA ASP A 527 2.23 29.66 -8.31
C ASP A 527 1.01 30.42 -7.78
N PRO A 528 -0.23 29.99 -8.07
CA PRO A 528 -1.42 30.51 -7.43
C PRO A 528 -1.85 29.54 -6.33
N ARG A 529 -1.03 29.31 -5.30
CA ARG A 529 -1.49 28.57 -4.11
C ARG A 529 -2.54 29.38 -3.32
N PRO A 530 -3.78 28.90 -3.13
CA PRO A 530 -4.70 29.51 -2.19
C PRO A 530 -4.31 29.09 -0.77
N ARG A 531 -4.01 30.07 0.09
CA ARG A 531 -3.70 29.89 1.53
C ARG A 531 -4.86 29.31 2.38
N ARG A 532 -6.01 28.96 1.79
CA ARG A 532 -7.25 28.61 2.52
C ARG A 532 -7.29 27.18 3.07
N TRP A 533 -6.56 26.23 2.49
CA TRP A 533 -6.67 24.81 2.88
C TRP A 533 -5.92 24.43 4.17
N ARG A 534 -4.93 25.23 4.58
CA ARG A 534 -4.23 25.03 5.87
C ARG A 534 -5.11 25.37 7.09
N ALA A 535 -6.25 26.03 6.88
CA ALA A 535 -7.15 26.41 7.96
C ALA A 535 -7.99 25.21 8.44
N SER A 536 -8.58 24.40 7.55
CA SER A 536 -9.42 23.27 7.98
C SER A 536 -8.65 22.20 8.77
N ALA A 537 -7.41 21.88 8.38
CA ALA A 537 -6.58 20.93 9.14
C ALA A 537 -6.10 21.50 10.50
N ARG A 538 -6.04 22.83 10.66
CA ARG A 538 -5.73 23.48 11.95
C ARG A 538 -6.95 23.72 12.81
N GLN A 539 -8.14 23.80 12.23
CA GLN A 539 -9.38 24.04 12.97
C GLN A 539 -9.88 22.74 13.64
N VAL A 540 -9.63 21.58 13.03
CA VAL A 540 -9.78 20.25 13.68
C VAL A 540 -8.73 20.04 14.80
N ALA A 541 -7.66 20.85 14.83
CA ALA A 541 -6.58 20.76 15.83
C ALA A 541 -6.79 21.66 17.07
N SER A 542 -7.71 22.63 16.98
CA SER A 542 -7.95 23.63 18.03
C SER A 542 -9.07 23.26 19.00
N GLU A 543 -9.58 22.03 18.90
CA GLU A 543 -10.56 21.39 19.79
C GLU A 543 -10.04 20.00 20.20
#